data_AF-A0A812JF78-F1
#
_entry.id   AF-A0A812JF78-F1
#
_cell.length_a   1.000
_cell.length_b   1.000
_cell.length_c   1.000
_cell.angle_alpha   90.00
_cell.angle_beta   90.00
_cell.angle_gamma   90.00
#
_symmetry.space_group_name_H-M   'P 1'
#
loop_
_entity.id
_entity.type
_entity.pdbx_description
1 polymer ?
#
loop_
_entity_poly.entity_id
_entity_poly.type
_entity_poly.pdbx_seq_one_letter_code
_entity_poly.pdbx_strand_id
1 'polypeptide(L)'
;AWWSNVAKNFTGYKLVALWGPGDAPEIVERHEGELFRRPLSPEQMQSLSKAAIIALLEPGDVASFSGGLPHATVVVGPELNLTAYESLVNWHPANAGLLLRGLARRGKGVMTRGAMHGLLDDIVDALWQQCCVSRVHVQPFHGGDVLLLQLGSSNDDRGNVDGEVRQRAVKTASLWRSLRAAGHRVSVLLSGGKDPDRFFNHTEISHWRYVREAVLECGVPAEHIADPGLEALHTVDEALMAAEYVRRNCKNSLQSLQVITSDFHVARARHLFHVAFAAVGLPAPLVLGVPDACEGEALRAHRAKEASSRAFWLRGFRV
;
A
#
# COMPACT_ATOMS: atom_id res chain seq x y z
N ALA A 1 16.80 7.88 -11.69
CA ALA A 1 16.96 7.80 -10.23
C ALA A 1 15.75 7.07 -9.66
N TRP A 2 15.94 5.91 -9.01
CA TRP A 2 14.86 5.00 -8.55
C TRP A 2 14.09 5.52 -7.32
N TRP A 3 14.80 6.24 -6.48
CA TRP A 3 14.32 7.14 -5.43
C TRP A 3 15.38 8.24 -5.31
N SER A 4 15.14 9.28 -4.52
CA SER A 4 16.12 10.28 -4.15
C SER A 4 16.10 10.37 -2.65
N ASN A 5 17.24 10.12 -2.04
CA ASN A 5 17.44 10.42 -0.65
C ASN A 5 17.66 11.92 -0.52
N VAL A 6 16.78 12.58 0.19
CA VAL A 6 16.87 14.00 0.52
C VAL A 6 17.27 14.11 1.98
N ALA A 7 18.35 14.84 2.22
CA ALA A 7 18.88 15.11 3.54
C ALA A 7 18.87 16.61 3.80
N LYS A 8 18.51 17.01 5.02
CA LYS A 8 18.69 18.37 5.54
C LYS A 8 19.70 18.34 6.67
N ASN A 9 20.82 19.04 6.52
CA ASN A 9 21.79 19.21 7.59
C ASN A 9 21.38 20.43 8.44
N PHE A 10 21.15 20.24 9.74
CA PHE A 10 20.68 21.30 10.64
C PHE A 10 21.83 21.91 11.44
N THR A 11 22.77 21.09 11.91
CA THR A 11 23.89 21.53 12.75
C THR A 11 25.16 20.75 12.43
N GLY A 12 26.32 21.37 12.69
CA GLY A 12 27.63 20.80 12.43
C GLY A 12 27.96 20.60 10.94
N TYR A 13 29.14 20.03 10.68
CA TYR A 13 29.67 19.79 9.34
C TYR A 13 29.75 18.30 9.04
N LYS A 14 29.28 17.89 7.86
CA LYS A 14 29.33 16.48 7.43
C LYS A 14 30.04 16.33 6.10
N LEU A 15 30.97 15.38 6.02
CA LEU A 15 31.53 14.94 4.76
C LEU A 15 30.67 13.81 4.21
N VAL A 16 30.04 14.02 3.06
CA VAL A 16 29.32 12.97 2.33
C VAL A 16 30.23 12.44 1.23
N ALA A 17 30.49 11.15 1.25
CA ALA A 17 31.21 10.44 0.20
C ALA A 17 30.25 9.52 -0.56
N LEU A 18 30.34 9.54 -1.90
CA LEU A 18 29.56 8.72 -2.82
C LEU A 18 30.50 7.91 -3.70
N TRP A 19 30.22 6.62 -3.88
CA TRP A 19 31.01 5.75 -4.75
C TRP A 19 30.27 5.43 -6.04
N GLY A 20 31.03 5.33 -7.13
CA GLY A 20 30.51 4.87 -8.41
C GLY A 20 30.16 3.38 -8.37
N PRO A 21 29.42 2.88 -9.39
CA PRO A 21 28.99 1.49 -9.45
C PRO A 21 30.13 0.46 -9.51
N GLY A 22 31.34 0.87 -9.93
CA GLY A 22 32.52 -0.01 -9.98
C GLY A 22 33.08 -0.37 -8.60
N ASP A 23 33.17 0.62 -7.70
CA ASP A 23 33.74 0.44 -6.35
C ASP A 23 32.66 0.12 -5.30
N ALA A 24 31.40 0.43 -5.61
CA ALA A 24 30.24 0.28 -4.75
C ALA A 24 30.14 -1.08 -4.02
N PRO A 25 30.29 -2.25 -4.69
CA PRO A 25 30.17 -3.55 -4.01
C PRO A 25 31.23 -3.78 -2.93
N GLU A 26 32.50 -3.49 -3.24
CA GLU A 26 33.62 -3.66 -2.30
C GLU A 26 33.43 -2.75 -1.07
N ILE A 27 33.04 -1.49 -1.29
CA ILE A 27 32.86 -0.52 -0.22
C ILE A 27 31.70 -0.91 0.70
N VAL A 28 30.57 -1.35 0.13
CA VAL A 28 29.42 -1.80 0.94
C VAL A 28 29.79 -3.04 1.73
N GLU A 29 30.41 -4.05 1.11
CA GLU A 29 30.80 -5.28 1.82
C GLU A 29 31.76 -5.00 2.98
N ARG A 30 32.73 -4.09 2.78
CA ARG A 30 33.74 -3.76 3.78
C ARG A 30 33.21 -2.92 4.94
N HIS A 31 32.28 -2.00 4.69
CA HIS A 31 31.87 -0.99 5.67
C HIS A 31 30.36 -0.99 5.97
N GLU A 32 29.64 -2.08 5.69
CA GLU A 32 28.20 -2.19 5.97
C GLU A 32 27.91 -1.92 7.45
N GLY A 33 27.10 -0.89 7.72
CA GLY A 33 26.69 -0.54 9.08
C GLY A 33 27.75 0.19 9.92
N GLU A 34 28.92 0.49 9.35
CA GLU A 34 29.95 1.24 10.04
C GLU A 34 29.66 2.74 10.07
N LEU A 35 30.06 3.39 11.16
CA LEU A 35 30.03 4.84 11.29
C LEU A 35 31.46 5.39 11.24
N PHE A 36 31.72 6.23 10.26
CA PHE A 36 33.01 6.88 10.08
C PHE A 36 33.14 8.01 11.11
N ARG A 37 34.02 7.82 12.09
CA ARG A 37 34.31 8.78 13.16
C ARG A 37 35.78 9.12 13.15
N ARG A 38 36.12 10.34 13.56
CA ARG A 38 37.53 10.72 13.74
C ARG A 38 38.11 10.09 15.01
N PRO A 39 39.39 9.68 15.01
CA PRO A 39 40.27 9.59 13.85
C PRO A 39 39.84 8.44 12.92
N LEU A 40 39.91 8.68 11.61
CA LEU A 40 39.57 7.65 10.62
C LEU A 40 40.65 6.56 10.62
N SER A 41 40.26 5.31 10.47
CA SER A 41 41.22 4.21 10.30
C SER A 41 41.95 4.32 8.95
N PRO A 42 43.16 3.74 8.79
CA PRO A 42 43.84 3.69 7.49
C PRO A 42 42.96 3.09 6.38
N GLU A 43 42.14 2.10 6.73
CA GLU A 43 41.21 1.44 5.82
C GLU A 43 40.04 2.37 5.42
N GLN A 44 39.43 3.08 6.37
CA GLN A 44 38.40 4.08 6.09
C GLN A 44 38.94 5.22 5.21
N MET A 45 40.18 5.65 5.45
CA MET A 45 40.87 6.63 4.63
C MET A 45 41.10 6.12 3.20
N GLN A 46 41.51 4.87 3.04
CA GLN A 46 41.68 4.23 1.73
C GLN A 46 40.34 4.09 0.99
N SER A 47 39.27 3.76 1.69
CA SER A 47 37.93 3.68 1.09
C SER A 47 37.42 5.06 0.67
N LEU A 48 37.63 6.11 1.47
CA LEU A 48 37.27 7.48 1.12
C LEU A 48 38.06 8.02 -0.07
N SER A 49 39.32 7.62 -0.26
CA SER A 49 40.11 8.07 -1.42
C SER A 49 39.61 7.50 -2.75
N LYS A 50 38.81 6.44 -2.72
CA LYS A 50 38.10 5.88 -3.88
C LYS A 50 36.75 6.55 -4.16
N ALA A 51 36.31 7.51 -3.34
CA ALA A 51 35.01 8.15 -3.54
C ALA A 51 34.98 8.93 -4.86
N ALA A 52 33.92 8.73 -5.65
CA ALA A 52 33.72 9.44 -6.90
C ALA A 52 33.30 10.90 -6.68
N ILE A 53 32.55 11.14 -5.59
CA ILE A 53 32.12 12.48 -5.18
C ILE A 53 32.32 12.60 -3.67
N ILE A 54 32.90 13.71 -3.24
CA ILE A 54 32.98 14.12 -1.85
C ILE A 54 32.38 15.51 -1.74
N ALA A 55 31.44 15.70 -0.82
CA ALA A 55 30.83 16.98 -0.52
C ALA A 55 30.91 17.27 0.97
N LEU A 56 31.23 18.52 1.34
CA LEU A 56 31.05 19.01 2.70
C LEU A 56 29.66 19.64 2.79
N LEU A 57 28.84 19.15 3.72
CA LEU A 57 27.56 19.74 4.07
C LEU A 57 27.73 20.62 5.29
N GLU A 58 27.29 21.86 5.17
CA GLU A 58 27.27 22.88 6.21
C GLU A 58 25.90 22.94 6.90
N PRO A 59 25.78 23.58 8.07
CA PRO A 59 24.48 23.84 8.69
C PRO A 59 23.57 24.62 7.73
N GLY A 60 22.40 24.05 7.41
CA GLY A 60 21.45 24.62 6.47
C GLY A 60 21.47 24.01 5.08
N ASP A 61 22.43 23.14 4.74
CA ASP A 61 22.46 22.51 3.42
C ASP A 61 21.36 21.46 3.24
N VAL A 62 20.87 21.37 2.00
CA VAL A 62 20.00 20.29 1.53
C VAL A 62 20.77 19.49 0.49
N ALA A 63 20.90 18.18 0.72
CA ALA A 63 21.47 17.25 -0.24
C ALA A 63 20.37 16.38 -0.82
N SER A 64 20.44 16.12 -2.13
CA SER A 64 19.58 15.15 -2.81
C SER A 64 20.46 14.23 -3.63
N PHE A 65 20.38 12.93 -3.38
CA PHE A 65 21.13 11.95 -4.14
C PHE A 65 20.25 10.78 -4.55
N SER A 66 20.42 10.35 -5.79
CA SER A 66 19.60 9.29 -6.37
C SER A 66 19.90 7.93 -5.76
N GLY A 67 18.84 7.28 -5.29
CA GLY A 67 18.78 5.93 -4.74
C GLY A 67 19.38 4.88 -5.65
N GLY A 68 20.47 4.29 -5.14
CA GLY A 68 21.28 3.30 -5.83
C GLY A 68 22.79 3.49 -5.61
N LEU A 69 23.22 4.65 -5.10
CA LEU A 69 24.63 4.93 -4.81
C LEU A 69 24.94 4.63 -3.33
N PRO A 70 25.92 3.76 -3.04
CA PRO A 70 26.51 3.67 -1.71
C PRO A 70 27.07 5.03 -1.30
N HIS A 71 26.80 5.39 -0.05
CA HIS A 71 27.24 6.65 0.52
C HIS A 71 27.55 6.48 1.99
N ALA A 72 28.47 7.30 2.49
CA ALA A 72 28.82 7.40 3.89
C ALA A 72 28.84 8.87 4.28
N THR A 73 28.44 9.16 5.52
CA THR A 73 28.55 10.51 6.09
C THR A 73 29.51 10.50 7.27
N VAL A 74 30.53 11.34 7.23
CA VAL A 74 31.50 11.53 8.32
C VAL A 74 31.19 12.83 9.03
N VAL A 75 31.14 12.82 10.37
CA VAL A 75 31.07 14.05 11.15
C VAL A 75 32.44 14.73 11.17
N VAL A 76 32.51 15.97 10.71
CA VAL A 76 33.73 16.77 10.58
C VAL A 76 33.70 17.91 11.62
N GLY A 77 33.69 17.57 12.90
CA GLY A 77 33.76 18.58 13.96
C GLY A 77 33.47 18.03 15.35
N PRO A 78 33.79 18.79 16.41
CA PRO A 78 33.49 18.42 17.79
C PRO A 78 32.03 18.70 18.18
N GLU A 79 31.27 19.39 17.34
CA GLU A 79 29.90 19.85 17.63
C GLU A 79 28.85 18.75 17.45
N LEU A 80 27.67 18.95 18.04
CA LEU A 80 26.52 18.09 17.80
C LEU A 80 26.07 18.23 16.34
N ASN A 81 25.97 17.11 15.64
CA ASN A 81 25.62 17.05 14.23
C ASN A 81 24.24 16.41 14.03
N LEU A 82 23.27 17.21 13.58
CA LEU A 82 21.90 16.75 13.33
C LEU A 82 21.58 16.84 11.83
N THR A 83 21.13 15.72 11.26
CA THR A 83 20.63 15.67 9.87
C THR A 83 19.37 14.80 9.86
N ALA A 84 18.34 15.27 9.17
CA ALA A 84 17.18 14.44 8.84
C ALA A 84 17.32 13.90 7.43
N TYR A 85 16.74 12.72 7.20
CA TYR A 85 16.89 11.96 5.98
C TYR A 85 15.57 11.35 5.56
N GLU A 86 15.20 11.52 4.30
CA GLU A 86 13.97 10.97 3.74
C GLU A 86 14.19 10.47 2.31
N SER A 87 13.54 9.38 1.95
CA SER A 87 13.59 8.84 0.58
C SER A 87 12.35 9.28 -0.19
N LEU A 88 12.54 10.02 -1.28
CA LEU A 88 11.49 10.43 -2.21
C LEU A 88 11.49 9.54 -3.45
N VAL A 89 10.37 8.92 -3.79
CA VAL A 89 10.18 8.34 -5.11
C VAL A 89 9.37 9.33 -5.93
N ASN A 90 9.87 9.76 -7.10
CA ASN A 90 9.02 10.54 -8.00
C ASN A 90 8.08 9.59 -8.77
N TRP A 91 6.84 10.05 -9.01
CA TRP A 91 5.75 9.21 -9.54
C TRP A 91 5.78 8.99 -11.05
N HIS A 92 6.91 9.26 -11.70
CA HIS A 92 7.05 8.94 -13.12
C HIS A 92 6.87 7.42 -13.31
N PRO A 93 6.01 6.93 -14.23
CA PRO A 93 5.68 5.51 -14.36
C PRO A 93 6.89 4.59 -14.49
N ALA A 94 7.94 5.05 -15.18
CA ALA A 94 9.20 4.29 -15.28
C ALA A 94 9.92 4.11 -13.93
N ASN A 95 9.86 5.11 -13.04
CA ASN A 95 10.48 5.06 -11.71
C ASN A 95 9.64 4.24 -10.75
N ALA A 96 8.31 4.33 -10.81
CA ALA A 96 7.41 3.43 -10.09
C ALA A 96 7.61 1.96 -10.53
N GLY A 97 7.68 1.70 -11.83
CA GLY A 97 7.99 0.35 -12.35
C GLY A 97 9.38 -0.17 -11.99
N LEU A 98 10.36 0.72 -11.78
CA LEU A 98 11.68 0.36 -11.26
C LEU A 98 11.67 0.11 -9.75
N LEU A 99 10.95 0.91 -8.97
CA LEU A 99 10.70 0.67 -7.55
C LEU A 99 10.10 -0.73 -7.38
N LEU A 100 8.98 -1.01 -8.04
CA LEU A 100 8.29 -2.31 -7.99
C LEU A 100 9.21 -3.49 -8.37
N ARG A 101 10.15 -3.30 -9.31
CA ARG A 101 11.17 -4.31 -9.65
C ARG A 101 12.24 -4.47 -8.55
N GLY A 102 12.66 -3.37 -7.94
CA GLY A 102 13.53 -3.39 -6.76
C GLY A 102 12.87 -4.10 -5.56
N LEU A 103 11.56 -3.91 -5.37
CA LEU A 103 10.75 -4.59 -4.35
C LEU A 103 10.69 -6.11 -4.55
N ALA A 104 10.87 -6.61 -5.78
CA ALA A 104 10.90 -8.05 -6.06
C ALA A 104 12.21 -8.72 -5.61
N ARG A 105 13.24 -7.94 -5.22
CA ARG A 105 14.50 -8.47 -4.69
C ARG A 105 14.31 -8.94 -3.24
N ARG A 106 14.91 -10.07 -2.88
CA ARG A 106 14.97 -10.58 -1.50
C ARG A 106 16.41 -10.50 -0.99
N GLY A 107 16.62 -10.10 0.27
CA GLY A 107 17.94 -10.09 0.90
C GLY A 107 18.18 -8.94 1.88
N LYS A 108 19.40 -8.85 2.42
CA LYS A 108 19.88 -7.72 3.24
C LYS A 108 19.85 -6.42 2.41
N GLY A 109 19.56 -5.30 3.06
CA GLY A 109 19.50 -3.98 2.42
C GLY A 109 18.21 -3.70 1.62
N VAL A 110 17.21 -4.59 1.67
CA VAL A 110 15.86 -4.36 1.12
C VAL A 110 14.93 -3.97 2.27
N MET A 111 14.07 -2.97 2.04
CA MET A 111 13.05 -2.54 2.99
C MET A 111 12.17 -3.74 3.40
N THR A 112 11.86 -3.87 4.70
CA THR A 112 11.01 -4.97 5.16
C THR A 112 9.63 -4.88 4.51
N ARG A 113 8.98 -6.03 4.30
CA ARG A 113 7.63 -6.07 3.72
C ARG A 113 6.64 -5.19 4.51
N GLY A 114 6.75 -5.09 5.83
CA GLY A 114 5.89 -4.23 6.64
C GLY A 114 5.99 -2.74 6.28
N ALA A 115 7.20 -2.18 6.29
CA ALA A 115 7.44 -0.77 5.93
C ALA A 115 7.10 -0.47 4.45
N MET A 116 7.25 -1.46 3.59
CA MET A 116 6.91 -1.40 2.16
C MET A 116 5.40 -1.21 1.90
N HIS A 117 4.52 -1.83 2.70
CA HIS A 117 3.07 -1.65 2.51
C HIS A 117 2.60 -0.27 2.95
N GLY A 118 3.13 0.26 4.06
CA GLY A 118 2.87 1.64 4.47
C GLY A 118 3.22 2.61 3.35
N LEU A 119 4.40 2.44 2.74
CA LEU A 119 4.79 3.24 1.58
C LEU A 119 3.83 3.08 0.40
N LEU A 120 3.44 1.86 0.00
CA LEU A 120 2.50 1.68 -1.12
C LEU A 120 1.11 2.27 -0.86
N ASP A 121 0.61 2.18 0.37
CA ASP A 121 -0.65 2.81 0.77
C ASP A 121 -0.53 4.35 0.71
N ASP A 122 0.59 4.90 1.19
CA ASP A 122 0.88 6.35 1.11
C ASP A 122 0.96 6.85 -0.35
N ILE A 123 1.49 6.03 -1.26
CA ILE A 123 1.60 6.31 -2.71
C ILE A 123 0.22 6.47 -3.34
N VAL A 124 -0.66 5.53 -3.04
CA VAL A 124 -2.03 5.46 -3.54
C VAL A 124 -2.82 6.67 -3.05
N ASP A 125 -2.65 7.05 -1.79
CA ASP A 125 -3.31 8.21 -1.20
C ASP A 125 -2.82 9.55 -1.79
N ALA A 126 -1.54 9.67 -2.13
CA ALA A 126 -0.98 10.87 -2.76
C ALA A 126 -1.52 11.10 -4.19
N LEU A 127 -1.65 10.03 -4.99
CA LEU A 127 -2.19 10.11 -6.36
C LEU A 127 -3.67 10.52 -6.38
N TRP A 128 -4.44 10.17 -5.35
CA TRP A 128 -5.84 10.59 -5.21
C TRP A 128 -6.01 12.11 -5.10
N GLN A 129 -5.13 12.79 -4.35
CA GLN A 129 -5.25 14.23 -4.12
C GLN A 129 -4.98 15.06 -5.38
N GLN A 130 -4.11 14.57 -6.26
CA GLN A 130 -3.78 15.27 -7.50
C GLN A 130 -4.82 15.03 -8.61
N CYS A 131 -5.55 13.92 -8.55
CA CYS A 131 -6.42 13.48 -9.65
C CYS A 131 -7.92 13.78 -9.47
N CYS A 132 -8.38 14.38 -8.36
CA CYS A 132 -9.83 14.51 -8.10
C CYS A 132 -10.34 15.95 -7.89
N VAL A 133 -10.71 16.58 -9.00
CA VAL A 133 -11.89 17.46 -9.11
C VAL A 133 -12.81 16.85 -10.18
N SER A 134 -13.70 15.92 -9.82
CA SER A 134 -14.87 15.56 -10.65
C SER A 134 -15.89 14.75 -9.84
N ARG A 135 -17.12 15.26 -9.76
CA ARG A 135 -18.28 14.51 -9.25
C ARG A 135 -18.77 13.57 -10.35
N VAL A 136 -18.74 12.26 -10.10
CA VAL A 136 -19.33 11.27 -11.01
C VAL A 136 -20.80 11.05 -10.63
N HIS A 137 -21.68 11.28 -11.61
CA HIS A 137 -23.10 10.96 -11.52
C HIS A 137 -23.33 9.48 -11.83
N VAL A 138 -24.15 8.82 -11.02
CA VAL A 138 -24.52 7.41 -11.19
C VAL A 138 -25.85 7.34 -11.92
N GLN A 139 -25.93 6.59 -13.01
CA GLN A 139 -27.20 6.28 -13.70
C GLN A 139 -27.80 4.94 -13.20
N PRO A 140 -29.14 4.77 -13.23
CA PRO A 140 -29.79 3.50 -12.90
C PRO A 140 -29.77 2.53 -14.11
N PHE A 141 -29.63 1.23 -13.85
CA PHE A 141 -29.45 0.19 -14.90
C PHE A 141 -30.30 -1.08 -14.67
N HIS A 142 -30.68 -1.75 -15.79
CA HIS A 142 -31.53 -2.95 -15.85
C HIS A 142 -30.81 -4.19 -16.44
N GLY A 143 -31.03 -5.38 -15.85
CA GLY A 143 -31.18 -6.66 -16.61
C GLY A 143 -30.02 -7.66 -16.81
N GLY A 144 -28.92 -7.66 -16.06
CA GLY A 144 -27.78 -8.56 -16.30
C GLY A 144 -26.91 -8.85 -15.07
N ASP A 145 -25.70 -9.38 -15.29
CA ASP A 145 -24.88 -9.96 -14.22
C ASP A 145 -24.33 -8.86 -13.30
N VAL A 146 -24.68 -8.93 -12.01
CA VAL A 146 -24.13 -8.09 -10.96
C VAL A 146 -23.16 -8.91 -10.13
N LEU A 147 -21.93 -8.42 -9.99
CA LEU A 147 -20.93 -9.00 -9.10
C LEU A 147 -20.87 -8.16 -7.81
N LEU A 148 -21.08 -8.79 -6.67
CA LEU A 148 -20.82 -8.20 -5.35
C LEU A 148 -19.46 -8.67 -4.89
N LEU A 149 -18.52 -7.77 -4.68
CA LEU A 149 -17.21 -8.07 -4.08
C LEU A 149 -17.19 -7.59 -2.63
N GLN A 150 -17.11 -8.51 -1.67
CA GLN A 150 -16.92 -8.16 -0.26
C GLN A 150 -15.43 -8.20 0.10
N LEU A 151 -14.91 -7.07 0.56
CA LEU A 151 -13.53 -6.96 1.03
C LEU A 151 -13.35 -7.63 2.41
N GLY A 152 -12.19 -8.25 2.62
CA GLY A 152 -11.81 -8.91 3.87
C GLY A 152 -11.51 -7.91 5.00
N SER A 153 -11.41 -8.41 6.24
CA SER A 153 -10.93 -7.66 7.40
C SER A 153 -10.08 -8.59 8.27
N SER A 154 -10.33 -8.66 9.59
CA SER A 154 -9.60 -9.50 10.51
C SER A 154 -10.38 -10.72 11.00
N ASN A 155 -9.66 -11.76 11.42
CA ASN A 155 -10.17 -12.86 12.23
C ASN A 155 -9.24 -13.14 13.40
N ASP A 156 -9.79 -13.77 14.44
CA ASP A 156 -8.99 -14.28 15.56
C ASP A 156 -8.22 -15.56 15.18
N ASP A 157 -7.38 -16.04 16.10
CA ASP A 157 -6.56 -17.26 15.93
C ASP A 157 -7.39 -18.54 15.73
N ARG A 158 -8.71 -18.47 16.00
CA ARG A 158 -9.65 -19.58 15.79
C ARG A 158 -10.41 -19.45 14.47
N GLY A 159 -10.16 -18.39 13.70
CA GLY A 159 -10.85 -18.11 12.44
C GLY A 159 -12.22 -17.44 12.63
N ASN A 160 -12.55 -16.96 13.84
CA ASN A 160 -13.77 -16.18 14.03
C ASN A 160 -13.56 -14.80 13.43
N VAL A 161 -14.38 -14.45 12.43
CA VAL A 161 -14.33 -13.13 11.80
C VAL A 161 -14.79 -12.03 12.77
N ASP A 162 -14.19 -10.85 12.62
CA ASP A 162 -14.55 -9.66 13.40
C ASP A 162 -15.98 -9.14 13.11
N GLY A 163 -16.40 -8.15 13.88
CA GLY A 163 -17.70 -7.51 13.72
C GLY A 163 -17.86 -6.81 12.36
N GLU A 164 -16.78 -6.28 11.79
CA GLU A 164 -16.80 -5.61 10.49
C GLU A 164 -17.16 -6.59 9.36
N VAL A 165 -16.52 -7.77 9.33
CA VAL A 165 -16.82 -8.82 8.33
C VAL A 165 -18.27 -9.26 8.46
N ARG A 166 -18.79 -9.42 9.69
CA ARG A 166 -20.21 -9.79 9.90
C ARG A 166 -21.16 -8.74 9.37
N GLN A 167 -20.91 -7.46 9.64
CA GLN A 167 -21.75 -6.39 9.10
C GLN A 167 -21.66 -6.28 7.58
N ARG A 168 -20.46 -6.47 7.02
CA ARG A 168 -20.27 -6.55 5.57
C ARG A 168 -21.02 -7.75 4.98
N ALA A 169 -21.02 -8.90 5.65
CA ALA A 169 -21.80 -10.08 5.24
C ALA A 169 -23.32 -9.82 5.27
N VAL A 170 -23.83 -9.13 6.30
CA VAL A 170 -25.23 -8.68 6.36
C VAL A 170 -25.56 -7.75 5.19
N LYS A 171 -24.67 -6.79 4.89
CA LYS A 171 -24.83 -5.87 3.75
C LYS A 171 -24.83 -6.63 2.42
N THR A 172 -23.90 -7.56 2.23
CA THR A 172 -23.80 -8.42 1.05
C THR A 172 -25.08 -9.23 0.85
N ALA A 173 -25.59 -9.88 1.89
CA ALA A 173 -26.83 -10.65 1.81
C ALA A 173 -28.05 -9.78 1.53
N SER A 174 -28.12 -8.58 2.12
CA SER A 174 -29.19 -7.62 1.86
C SER A 174 -29.20 -7.13 0.41
N LEU A 175 -28.02 -6.77 -0.13
CA LEU A 175 -27.86 -6.36 -1.53
C LEU A 175 -28.18 -7.50 -2.49
N TRP A 176 -27.67 -8.71 -2.21
CA TRP A 176 -27.95 -9.90 -3.01
C TRP A 176 -29.46 -10.17 -3.10
N ARG A 177 -30.18 -10.21 -1.97
CA ARG A 177 -31.65 -10.39 -1.96
C ARG A 177 -32.37 -9.32 -2.75
N SER A 178 -32.00 -8.05 -2.57
CA SER A 178 -32.65 -6.92 -3.23
C SER A 178 -32.46 -6.96 -4.75
N LEU A 179 -31.24 -7.24 -5.20
CA LEU A 179 -30.92 -7.35 -6.64
C LEU A 179 -31.58 -8.58 -7.27
N ARG A 180 -31.64 -9.72 -6.56
CA ARG A 180 -32.35 -10.92 -7.02
C ARG A 180 -33.85 -10.68 -7.15
N ALA A 181 -34.46 -10.00 -6.17
CA ALA A 181 -35.88 -9.62 -6.22
C ALA A 181 -36.19 -8.68 -7.39
N ALA A 182 -35.22 -7.86 -7.80
CA ALA A 182 -35.29 -7.02 -9.00
C ALA A 182 -34.98 -7.77 -10.31
N GLY A 183 -34.81 -9.10 -10.28
CA GLY A 183 -34.62 -9.94 -11.46
C GLY A 183 -33.17 -10.05 -11.97
N HIS A 184 -32.17 -9.55 -11.22
CA HIS A 184 -30.77 -9.66 -11.64
C HIS A 184 -30.20 -11.07 -11.41
N ARG A 185 -29.22 -11.46 -12.23
CA ARG A 185 -28.31 -12.57 -11.91
C ARG A 185 -27.19 -12.01 -11.05
N VAL A 186 -27.03 -12.54 -9.85
CA VAL A 186 -26.09 -11.99 -8.85
C VAL A 186 -25.12 -13.08 -8.43
N SER A 187 -23.83 -12.74 -8.49
CA SER A 187 -22.74 -13.55 -7.94
C SER A 187 -22.01 -12.76 -6.87
N VAL A 188 -21.45 -13.46 -5.90
CA VAL A 188 -20.69 -12.89 -4.80
C VAL A 188 -19.25 -13.38 -4.88
N LEU A 189 -18.30 -12.47 -4.91
CA LEU A 189 -16.86 -12.73 -4.81
C LEU A 189 -16.37 -12.22 -3.47
N LEU A 190 -15.52 -13.01 -2.82
CA LEU A 190 -15.02 -12.75 -1.47
C LEU A 190 -13.51 -12.64 -1.52
N SER A 191 -12.92 -11.73 -0.75
CA SER A 191 -11.46 -11.56 -0.67
C SER A 191 -10.91 -11.77 0.74
N GLY A 192 -9.63 -12.10 0.77
CA GLY A 192 -8.84 -12.25 1.98
C GLY A 192 -7.91 -13.45 1.87
N GLY A 193 -6.61 -13.21 1.90
CA GLY A 193 -5.60 -14.24 1.76
C GLY A 193 -5.18 -14.89 3.07
N LYS A 194 -4.07 -15.62 3.01
CA LYS A 194 -3.37 -16.21 4.15
C LYS A 194 -2.11 -15.40 4.43
N ASP A 195 -1.96 -14.91 5.66
CA ASP A 195 -0.74 -14.23 6.08
C ASP A 195 -0.49 -14.39 7.58
N PRO A 196 0.03 -15.55 8.02
CA PRO A 196 0.22 -15.86 9.45
C PRO A 196 1.20 -14.90 10.14
N ASP A 197 2.00 -14.14 9.37
CA ASP A 197 2.93 -13.14 9.88
C ASP A 197 2.31 -11.72 9.97
N ARG A 198 1.01 -11.56 9.64
CA ARG A 198 0.32 -10.26 9.62
C ARG A 198 -0.92 -10.21 10.51
N PHE A 199 -1.33 -8.96 10.76
CA PHE A 199 -2.42 -8.58 11.65
C PHE A 199 -3.82 -9.09 11.24
N PHE A 200 -4.08 -9.43 9.98
CA PHE A 200 -5.46 -9.65 9.51
C PHE A 200 -5.92 -11.11 9.58
N ASN A 201 -5.05 -12.09 9.36
CA ASN A 201 -5.43 -13.50 9.41
C ASN A 201 -4.27 -14.37 9.89
N HIS A 202 -4.38 -14.81 11.15
CA HIS A 202 -3.33 -15.56 11.86
C HIS A 202 -3.43 -17.07 11.64
N THR A 203 -4.34 -17.53 10.78
CA THR A 203 -4.57 -18.97 10.57
C THR A 203 -3.96 -19.46 9.27
N GLU A 204 -3.89 -20.79 9.15
CA GLU A 204 -3.40 -21.46 7.95
C GLU A 204 -4.40 -21.47 6.78
N ILE A 205 -5.62 -20.96 7.01
CA ILE A 205 -6.74 -20.97 6.07
C ILE A 205 -6.93 -19.56 5.53
N SER A 206 -7.08 -19.41 4.21
CA SER A 206 -7.32 -18.12 3.57
C SER A 206 -8.55 -17.40 4.13
N HIS A 207 -8.43 -16.11 4.42
CA HIS A 207 -9.46 -15.34 5.10
C HIS A 207 -10.80 -15.31 4.35
N TRP A 208 -10.79 -15.35 3.01
CA TRP A 208 -12.01 -15.38 2.19
C TRP A 208 -12.91 -16.59 2.52
N ARG A 209 -12.36 -17.68 3.06
CA ARG A 209 -13.13 -18.85 3.50
C ARG A 209 -13.94 -18.54 4.76
N TYR A 210 -13.38 -17.80 5.71
CA TYR A 210 -14.12 -17.35 6.88
C TYR A 210 -15.19 -16.31 6.52
N VAL A 211 -14.86 -15.40 5.58
CA VAL A 211 -15.83 -14.47 5.00
C VAL A 211 -16.98 -15.23 4.32
N ARG A 212 -16.68 -16.34 3.63
CA ARG A 212 -17.69 -17.19 2.99
C ARG A 212 -18.67 -17.76 4.00
N GLU A 213 -18.18 -18.33 5.09
CA GLU A 213 -19.07 -18.86 6.13
C GLU A 213 -19.96 -17.77 6.73
N ALA A 214 -19.43 -16.57 7.00
CA ALA A 214 -20.23 -15.44 7.49
C ALA A 214 -21.31 -14.99 6.48
N VAL A 215 -21.02 -15.03 5.17
CA VAL A 215 -21.98 -14.69 4.10
C VAL A 215 -23.05 -15.78 3.92
N LEU A 216 -22.67 -17.06 4.06
CA LEU A 216 -23.60 -18.19 4.09
C LEU A 216 -24.56 -18.10 5.30
N GLU A 217 -24.03 -17.81 6.49
CA GLU A 217 -24.82 -17.58 7.72
C GLU A 217 -25.85 -16.45 7.54
N CYS A 218 -25.56 -15.45 6.70
CA CYS A 218 -26.48 -14.36 6.38
C CYS A 218 -27.53 -14.72 5.29
N GLY A 219 -27.51 -15.95 4.77
CA GLY A 219 -28.53 -16.49 3.86
C GLY A 219 -28.26 -16.30 2.37
N VAL A 220 -27.00 -16.02 1.96
CA VAL A 220 -26.62 -16.11 0.54
C VAL A 220 -26.38 -17.59 0.19
N PRO A 221 -27.04 -18.17 -0.83
CA PRO A 221 -26.83 -19.57 -1.19
C PRO A 221 -25.42 -19.82 -1.76
N ALA A 222 -24.86 -20.99 -1.49
CA ALA A 222 -23.47 -21.32 -1.84
C ALA A 222 -23.21 -21.27 -3.36
N GLU A 223 -24.19 -21.65 -4.18
CA GLU A 223 -24.12 -21.62 -5.64
C GLU A 223 -24.02 -20.19 -6.22
N HIS A 224 -24.30 -19.17 -5.41
CA HIS A 224 -24.13 -17.76 -5.79
C HIS A 224 -22.78 -17.19 -5.35
N ILE A 225 -21.95 -17.95 -4.63
CA ILE A 225 -20.64 -17.51 -4.15
C ILE A 225 -19.54 -18.12 -5.03
N ALA A 226 -18.65 -17.29 -5.56
CA ALA A 226 -17.49 -17.74 -6.31
C ALA A 226 -16.53 -18.54 -5.42
N ASP A 227 -16.09 -19.68 -5.93
CA ASP A 227 -15.10 -20.56 -5.30
C ASP A 227 -14.09 -21.00 -6.36
N PRO A 228 -12.78 -20.69 -6.22
CA PRO A 228 -12.16 -20.00 -5.08
C PRO A 228 -12.46 -18.49 -5.00
N GLY A 229 -12.32 -17.92 -3.80
CA GLY A 229 -12.26 -16.48 -3.57
C GLY A 229 -10.91 -15.85 -3.96
N LEU A 230 -10.72 -14.57 -3.64
CA LEU A 230 -9.48 -13.83 -3.89
C LEU A 230 -8.50 -13.95 -2.71
N GLU A 231 -7.31 -14.47 -2.97
CA GLU A 231 -6.18 -14.58 -2.02
C GLU A 231 -5.47 -13.24 -1.77
N ALA A 232 -6.24 -12.16 -1.55
CA ALA A 232 -5.72 -10.81 -1.44
C ALA A 232 -5.22 -10.49 -0.03
N LEU A 233 -4.02 -9.93 0.10
CA LEU A 233 -3.42 -9.61 1.40
C LEU A 233 -3.74 -8.18 1.89
N HIS A 234 -4.17 -7.31 0.97
CA HIS A 234 -4.49 -5.91 1.23
C HIS A 234 -5.31 -5.31 0.08
N THR A 235 -5.81 -4.09 0.23
CA THR A 235 -6.73 -3.46 -0.73
C THR A 235 -6.16 -3.28 -2.13
N VAL A 236 -4.83 -3.11 -2.28
CA VAL A 236 -4.20 -3.10 -3.62
C VAL A 236 -4.35 -4.46 -4.32
N ASP A 237 -4.11 -5.57 -3.61
CA ASP A 237 -4.29 -6.92 -4.16
C ASP A 237 -5.75 -7.16 -4.51
N GLU A 238 -6.67 -6.72 -3.65
CA GLU A 238 -8.12 -6.84 -3.89
C GLU A 238 -8.51 -6.16 -5.21
N ALA A 239 -8.03 -4.94 -5.45
CA ALA A 239 -8.32 -4.20 -6.68
C ALA A 239 -7.72 -4.88 -7.92
N LEU A 240 -6.44 -5.28 -7.87
CA LEU A 240 -5.74 -5.90 -9.01
C LEU A 240 -6.32 -7.29 -9.34
N MET A 241 -6.52 -8.12 -8.33
CA MET A 241 -7.07 -9.47 -8.49
C MET A 241 -8.52 -9.43 -8.95
N ALA A 242 -9.34 -8.50 -8.44
CA ALA A 242 -10.72 -8.33 -8.88
C ALA A 242 -10.80 -7.87 -10.34
N ALA A 243 -9.95 -6.91 -10.75
CA ALA A 243 -9.89 -6.46 -12.14
C ALA A 243 -9.55 -7.62 -13.09
N GLU A 244 -8.56 -8.44 -12.71
CA GLU A 244 -8.16 -9.62 -13.48
C GLU A 244 -9.25 -10.70 -13.48
N TYR A 245 -9.91 -10.94 -12.35
CA TYR A 245 -11.04 -11.86 -12.25
C TYR A 245 -12.18 -11.46 -13.19
N VAL A 246 -12.59 -10.19 -13.15
CA VAL A 246 -13.66 -9.68 -14.03
C VAL A 246 -13.24 -9.79 -15.49
N ARG A 247 -12.01 -9.41 -15.82
CA ARG A 247 -11.48 -9.47 -17.20
C ARG A 247 -11.54 -10.88 -17.77
N ARG A 248 -11.23 -11.90 -16.97
CA ARG A 248 -11.21 -13.31 -17.39
C ARG A 248 -12.59 -13.95 -17.42
N ASN A 249 -13.42 -13.68 -16.42
CA ASN A 249 -14.62 -14.48 -16.17
C ASN A 249 -15.92 -13.78 -16.58
N CYS A 250 -15.96 -12.45 -16.57
CA CYS A 250 -17.22 -11.71 -16.64
C CYS A 250 -17.19 -10.51 -17.61
N LYS A 251 -16.09 -10.24 -18.33
CA LYS A 251 -15.91 -8.98 -19.09
C LYS A 251 -17.08 -8.64 -20.03
N ASN A 252 -17.68 -9.65 -20.67
CA ASN A 252 -18.73 -9.44 -21.68
C ASN A 252 -20.15 -9.51 -21.10
N SER A 253 -20.31 -9.94 -19.84
CA SER A 253 -21.63 -10.14 -19.22
C SER A 253 -21.86 -9.29 -17.97
N LEU A 254 -20.78 -8.78 -17.37
CA LEU A 254 -20.82 -7.94 -16.18
C LEU A 254 -21.45 -6.59 -16.51
N GLN A 255 -22.59 -6.32 -15.89
CA GLN A 255 -23.23 -5.01 -15.95
C GLN A 255 -22.72 -4.07 -14.87
N SER A 256 -22.51 -4.59 -13.66
CA SER A 256 -22.01 -3.78 -12.55
C SER A 256 -21.21 -4.61 -11.57
N LEU A 257 -20.15 -4.00 -11.03
CA LEU A 257 -19.43 -4.48 -9.86
C LEU A 257 -19.73 -3.53 -8.69
N GLN A 258 -20.17 -4.10 -7.58
CA GLN A 258 -20.33 -3.37 -6.32
C GLN A 258 -19.32 -3.90 -5.29
N VAL A 259 -18.44 -3.03 -4.81
CA VAL A 259 -17.43 -3.36 -3.81
C VAL A 259 -17.95 -2.94 -2.44
N ILE A 260 -17.92 -3.86 -1.48
CA ILE A 260 -18.44 -3.68 -0.12
C ILE A 260 -17.25 -3.67 0.84
N THR A 261 -17.08 -2.57 1.55
CA THR A 261 -15.98 -2.36 2.52
C THR A 261 -16.47 -1.52 3.71
N SER A 262 -15.62 -1.29 4.71
CA SER A 262 -15.95 -0.38 5.82
C SER A 262 -15.98 1.07 5.35
N ASP A 263 -16.81 1.91 5.98
CA ASP A 263 -17.03 3.31 5.61
C ASP A 263 -15.71 4.12 5.50
N PHE A 264 -14.79 3.91 6.44
CA PHE A 264 -13.48 4.56 6.47
C PHE A 264 -12.55 4.10 5.33
N HIS A 265 -12.79 2.95 4.71
CA HIS A 265 -12.03 2.44 3.58
C HIS A 265 -12.59 2.86 2.20
N VAL A 266 -13.78 3.45 2.13
CA VAL A 266 -14.47 3.74 0.86
C VAL A 266 -13.63 4.60 -0.08
N ALA A 267 -12.97 5.64 0.44
CA ALA A 267 -12.16 6.54 -0.37
C ALA A 267 -10.98 5.80 -1.04
N ARG A 268 -10.20 5.07 -0.24
CA ARG A 268 -9.06 4.27 -0.70
C ARG A 268 -9.49 3.19 -1.70
N ALA A 269 -10.51 2.40 -1.34
CA ALA A 269 -11.04 1.36 -2.23
C ALA A 269 -11.55 1.94 -3.56
N ARG A 270 -12.27 3.06 -3.54
CA ARG A 270 -12.75 3.70 -4.79
C ARG A 270 -11.60 4.06 -5.72
N HIS A 271 -10.52 4.65 -5.20
CA HIS A 271 -9.37 5.01 -6.01
C HIS A 271 -8.67 3.77 -6.59
N LEU A 272 -8.30 2.83 -5.74
CA LEU A 272 -7.56 1.63 -6.13
C LEU A 272 -8.29 0.83 -7.19
N PHE A 273 -9.59 0.60 -6.98
CA PHE A 273 -10.41 -0.11 -7.94
C PHE A 273 -10.60 0.67 -9.23
N HIS A 274 -10.75 2.00 -9.17
CA HIS A 274 -10.82 2.81 -10.39
C HIS A 274 -9.55 2.67 -11.24
N VAL A 275 -8.37 2.80 -10.63
CA VAL A 275 -7.08 2.66 -11.31
C VAL A 275 -6.91 1.25 -11.89
N ALA A 276 -7.17 0.21 -11.08
CA ALA A 276 -7.01 -1.18 -11.51
C ALA A 276 -7.96 -1.54 -12.67
N PHE A 277 -9.22 -1.09 -12.60
CA PHE A 277 -10.21 -1.39 -13.64
C PHE A 277 -9.95 -0.59 -14.92
N ALA A 278 -9.55 0.68 -14.81
CA ALA A 278 -9.18 1.49 -15.96
C ALA A 278 -8.00 0.89 -16.74
N ALA A 279 -7.00 0.35 -16.03
CA ALA A 279 -5.81 -0.26 -16.64
C ALA A 279 -6.15 -1.47 -17.55
N VAL A 280 -7.30 -2.10 -17.36
CA VAL A 280 -7.76 -3.25 -18.16
C VAL A 280 -9.00 -2.94 -19.01
N GLY A 281 -9.38 -1.66 -19.12
CA GLY A 281 -10.53 -1.20 -19.91
C GLY A 281 -11.88 -1.68 -19.37
N LEU A 282 -12.02 -1.77 -18.04
CA LEU A 282 -13.27 -2.11 -17.36
C LEU A 282 -13.91 -0.85 -16.73
N PRO A 283 -15.24 -0.81 -16.59
CA PRO A 283 -15.92 0.29 -15.91
C PRO A 283 -15.56 0.35 -14.42
N ALA A 284 -15.51 1.56 -13.86
CA ALA A 284 -15.22 1.75 -12.45
C ALA A 284 -16.34 1.16 -11.57
N PRO A 285 -16.02 0.43 -10.49
CA PRO A 285 -17.04 -0.16 -9.64
C PRO A 285 -17.69 0.84 -8.68
N LEU A 286 -18.91 0.50 -8.25
CA LEU A 286 -19.59 1.20 -7.17
C LEU A 286 -19.03 0.73 -5.83
N VAL A 287 -18.39 1.62 -5.07
CA VAL A 287 -17.87 1.29 -3.73
C VAL A 287 -18.85 1.73 -2.65
N LEU A 288 -19.28 0.77 -1.84
CA LEU A 288 -20.27 0.90 -0.77
C LEU A 288 -19.59 0.70 0.58
N GLY A 289 -19.81 1.67 1.47
CA GLY A 289 -19.36 1.61 2.86
C GLY A 289 -20.39 0.95 3.77
N VAL A 290 -19.91 0.15 4.71
CA VAL A 290 -20.67 -0.36 5.85
C VAL A 290 -20.21 0.43 7.07
N PRO A 291 -21.13 1.08 7.82
CA PRO A 291 -20.79 1.75 9.06
C PRO A 291 -20.11 0.76 10.00
N ASP A 292 -19.05 1.18 10.66
CA ASP A 292 -18.27 0.30 11.53
C ASP A 292 -19.13 -0.27 12.69
N ALA A 293 -18.85 -1.52 13.07
CA ALA A 293 -19.40 -2.19 14.25
C ALA A 293 -18.70 -1.74 15.52
N CYS A 294 -17.44 -1.30 15.38
CA CYS A 294 -16.65 -0.85 16.51
C CYS A 294 -17.21 0.48 17.02
N GLU A 295 -17.72 0.45 18.25
CA GLU A 295 -17.99 1.67 19.01
C GLU A 295 -16.76 2.10 19.81
N GLY A 296 -16.65 3.40 20.12
CA GLY A 296 -15.69 3.90 21.09
C GLY A 296 -14.29 4.17 20.56
N GLU A 297 -13.27 3.73 21.30
CA GLU A 297 -11.88 4.18 21.14
C GLU A 297 -11.16 3.52 19.95
N ALA A 298 -11.49 2.27 19.63
CA ALA A 298 -10.94 1.57 18.46
C ALA A 298 -11.33 2.26 17.15
N LEU A 299 -12.62 2.61 16.98
CA LEU A 299 -13.10 3.38 15.83
C LEU A 299 -12.42 4.76 15.74
N ARG A 300 -12.24 5.43 16.88
CA ARG A 300 -11.50 6.70 16.93
C ARG A 300 -10.04 6.51 16.51
N ALA A 301 -9.38 5.43 16.93
CA ALA A 301 -8.01 5.12 16.54
C ALA A 301 -7.89 4.80 15.04
N HIS A 302 -8.80 4.00 14.47
CA HIS A 302 -8.84 3.72 13.04
C HIS A 302 -9.08 5.00 12.23
N ARG A 303 -10.10 5.79 12.61
CA ARG A 303 -10.37 7.08 11.96
C ARG A 303 -9.25 8.08 12.15
N ALA A 304 -8.57 8.10 13.31
CA ALA A 304 -7.43 8.96 13.57
C ALA A 304 -6.20 8.52 12.77
N LYS A 305 -5.97 7.22 12.58
CA LYS A 305 -4.92 6.70 11.71
C LYS A 305 -5.17 7.17 10.27
N GLU A 306 -6.35 6.92 9.72
CA GLU A 306 -6.73 7.39 8.39
C GLU A 306 -6.70 8.93 8.26
N ALA A 307 -7.15 9.66 9.30
CA ALA A 307 -7.09 11.12 9.32
C ALA A 307 -5.67 11.67 9.50
N SER A 308 -4.78 10.96 10.19
CA SER A 308 -3.37 11.32 10.36
C SER A 308 -2.60 11.10 9.06
N SER A 309 -2.87 10.00 8.35
CA SER A 309 -2.45 9.82 6.96
C SER A 309 -2.93 11.03 6.15
N ARG A 310 -4.21 11.42 6.26
CA ARG A 310 -4.74 12.61 5.56
C ARG A 310 -4.08 13.94 5.95
N ALA A 311 -3.79 14.18 7.23
CA ALA A 311 -3.32 15.47 7.77
C ALA A 311 -1.80 15.69 7.61
N PHE A 312 -1.00 14.63 7.70
CA PHE A 312 0.44 14.65 7.43
C PHE A 312 0.72 15.19 6.02
N TRP A 313 -0.07 14.76 5.04
CA TRP A 313 0.11 15.15 3.63
C TRP A 313 -0.40 16.56 3.30
N LEU A 314 -1.49 17.03 3.91
CA LEU A 314 -2.01 18.39 3.66
C LEU A 314 -1.07 19.52 4.14
N ARG A 315 -0.14 19.24 5.07
CA ARG A 315 0.87 20.22 5.52
C ARG A 315 2.17 20.16 4.74
N GLY A 316 2.48 19.03 4.10
CA GLY A 316 3.72 18.82 3.33
C GLY A 316 3.77 19.50 1.95
N PHE A 317 2.66 20.09 1.47
CA PHE A 317 2.55 20.69 0.13
C PHE A 317 2.31 22.21 0.14
N ARG A 318 2.57 22.91 1.24
CA ARG A 318 2.82 24.36 1.18
C ARG A 318 4.32 24.62 0.97
N VAL A 319 4.77 24.49 -0.28
CA VAL A 319 5.98 25.15 -0.78
C VAL A 319 5.55 26.11 -1.87
#